data_AF-A0A7J5TWI2-F1
#
_entry.id   AF-A0A7J5TWI2-F1
#
_cell.length_a   1.000
_cell.length_b   1.000
_cell.length_c   1.000
_cell.angle_alpha   90.00
_cell.angle_beta   90.00
_cell.angle_gamma   90.00
#
_symmetry.space_group_name_H-M   'P 1'
#
loop_
_entity.id
_entity.type
_entity.pdbx_description
1 polymer ?
#
loop_
_entity_poly.entity_id
_entity_poly.type
_entity_poly.pdbx_seq_one_letter_code
_entity_poly.pdbx_strand_id
1 'polypeptide(L)'
;MQHIGSLNTLRQREPNTIFFSNLKKAVEAITAELLVNNWPLKVNYTAVYRGVKQRKFYSCDFDVAGTKVFRIKVVPRVLNPALPRLGIDENPIR
;
A
#
# COMPACT_ATOMS: atom_id res chain seq x y z
N MET A 1 -4.44 11.63 43.35
CA MET A 1 -3.59 12.01 42.20
C MET A 1 -3.15 10.71 41.51
N GLN A 2 -3.84 10.29 40.46
CA GLN A 2 -3.49 9.09 39.70
C GLN A 2 -2.54 9.51 38.56
N HIS A 3 -1.35 8.92 38.55
CA HIS A 3 -0.31 9.14 37.56
C HIS A 3 -0.84 8.72 36.17
N ILE A 4 -1.18 9.70 35.32
CA ILE A 4 -1.30 9.50 33.89
C ILE A 4 0.14 9.34 33.39
N GLY A 5 0.60 8.09 33.36
CA GLY A 5 1.85 7.72 32.71
C GLY A 5 1.76 8.09 31.23
N SER A 6 2.62 9.03 30.84
CA SER A 6 2.91 9.48 29.48
C SER A 6 2.54 8.46 28.38
N LEU A 7 1.40 8.67 27.73
CA LEU A 7 0.97 7.97 26.51
C LEU A 7 1.75 8.43 25.24
N ASN A 8 2.78 9.27 25.41
CA ASN A 8 3.42 9.99 24.30
C ASN A 8 4.53 9.22 23.57
N THR A 9 4.74 7.94 23.86
CA THR A 9 5.60 7.09 23.03
C THR A 9 4.73 6.18 22.17
N LEU A 10 3.96 6.77 21.24
CA LEU A 10 3.43 6.04 20.09
C LEU A 10 4.64 5.42 19.37
N ARG A 11 4.92 4.15 19.66
CA ARG A 11 6.00 3.38 19.05
C ARG A 11 5.77 3.38 17.54
N GLN A 12 6.58 4.15 16.80
CA GLN A 12 6.58 4.12 15.35
C GLN A 12 7.08 2.74 14.92
N ARG A 13 6.16 1.87 14.50
CA ARG A 13 6.50 0.57 13.94
C ARG A 13 7.02 0.77 12.53
N GLU A 14 8.04 0.01 12.14
CA GLU A 14 8.51 0.01 10.75
C GLU A 14 7.35 -0.31 9.79
N PRO A 15 7.28 0.38 8.63
CA PRO A 15 6.22 0.16 7.66
C PRO A 15 6.30 -1.27 7.10
N ASN A 16 5.24 -2.05 7.31
CA ASN A 16 5.12 -3.38 6.73
C ASN A 16 4.77 -3.27 5.23
N THR A 17 5.58 -3.89 4.36
CA THR A 17 5.41 -3.86 2.91
C THR A 17 5.08 -5.24 2.38
N ILE A 18 3.95 -5.37 1.69
CA ILE A 18 3.49 -6.63 1.08
C ILE A 18 3.24 -6.40 -0.41
N PHE A 19 3.62 -7.36 -1.24
CA PHE A 19 3.42 -7.31 -2.69
C PHE A 19 2.26 -8.20 -3.11
N PHE A 20 1.46 -7.72 -4.04
CA PHE A 20 0.33 -8.45 -4.61
C PHE A 20 0.45 -8.48 -6.14
N SER A 21 0.05 -9.61 -6.74
CA SER A 21 0.14 -9.79 -8.20
C SER A 21 -0.82 -8.89 -8.98
N ASN A 22 -1.89 -8.40 -8.35
CA ASN A 22 -2.83 -7.46 -8.96
C ASN A 22 -3.53 -6.59 -7.92
N LEU A 23 -4.19 -5.53 -8.40
CA LEU A 23 -4.86 -4.55 -7.56
C LEU A 23 -6.06 -5.13 -6.79
N LYS A 24 -6.82 -6.04 -7.41
CA LYS A 24 -8.01 -6.65 -6.78
C LYS A 24 -7.62 -7.41 -5.51
N LYS A 25 -6.62 -8.29 -5.60
CA LYS A 25 -6.08 -9.04 -4.46
C LYS A 25 -5.57 -8.12 -3.35
N ALA A 26 -4.89 -7.04 -3.71
CA ALA A 26 -4.41 -6.06 -2.73
C ALA A 26 -5.58 -5.41 -1.95
N VAL A 27 -6.64 -5.01 -2.65
CA VAL A 27 -7.81 -4.39 -2.03
C VAL A 27 -8.58 -5.38 -1.17
N GLU A 28 -8.77 -6.62 -1.64
CA GLU A 28 -9.44 -7.68 -0.88
C GLU A 28 -8.67 -8.00 0.42
N ALA A 29 -7.35 -8.13 0.34
CA ALA A 29 -6.50 -8.36 1.52
C ALA A 29 -6.57 -7.20 2.52
N ILE A 30 -6.53 -5.94 2.05
CA ILE A 30 -6.69 -4.76 2.90
C ILE A 30 -8.06 -4.79 3.60
N THR A 31 -9.14 -5.03 2.86
CA THR A 31 -10.50 -5.06 3.40
C THR A 31 -10.66 -6.17 4.44
N ALA A 32 -10.12 -7.37 4.18
CA ALA A 32 -10.15 -8.48 5.11
C ALA A 32 -9.42 -8.15 6.41
N GLU A 33 -8.21 -7.57 6.32
CA GLU A 33 -7.43 -7.20 7.51
C GLU A 33 -8.12 -6.10 8.33
N LEU A 34 -8.70 -5.10 7.66
CA LEU A 34 -9.48 -4.07 8.34
C LEU A 34 -10.68 -4.68 9.07
N LEU A 35 -11.38 -5.62 8.44
CA LEU A 35 -12.54 -6.29 9.03
C LEU A 35 -12.14 -7.13 10.25
N VAL A 36 -11.09 -7.93 10.15
CA VAL A 36 -10.58 -8.80 11.24
C VAL A 36 -10.18 -7.96 12.46
N ASN A 37 -9.62 -6.77 12.24
CA ASN A 37 -9.19 -5.87 13.30
C ASN A 37 -10.23 -4.79 13.65
N ASN A 38 -11.47 -4.93 13.16
CA ASN A 38 -12.59 -4.05 13.44
C ASN A 38 -12.35 -2.56 13.10
N TRP A 39 -11.57 -2.30 12.04
CA TRP A 39 -11.35 -0.97 11.48
C TRP A 39 -12.43 -0.59 10.44
N PRO A 40 -12.77 0.70 10.28
CA PRO A 40 -13.73 1.15 9.28
C PRO A 40 -13.28 0.81 7.84
N LEU A 41 -14.20 0.32 7.01
CA LEU A 41 -13.91 -0.04 5.61
C LEU A 41 -13.87 1.18 4.69
N LYS A 42 -12.90 2.08 4.91
CA LYS A 42 -12.69 3.31 4.11
C LYS A 42 -12.03 3.06 2.74
N VAL A 43 -11.49 1.86 2.52
CA VAL A 43 -10.75 1.49 1.29
C VAL A 43 -11.66 0.68 0.37
N ASN A 44 -11.77 1.09 -0.91
CA ASN A 44 -12.51 0.37 -1.93
C ASN A 44 -11.79 0.37 -3.28
N TYR A 45 -12.10 -0.62 -4.12
CA TYR A 45 -11.40 -0.86 -5.38
C TYR A 45 -11.38 0.36 -6.29
N THR A 46 -12.52 1.01 -6.50
CA THR A 46 -12.64 2.16 -7.43
C THR A 46 -11.77 3.33 -6.99
N ALA A 47 -11.76 3.65 -5.69
CA ALA A 47 -10.93 4.72 -5.14
C ALA A 47 -9.44 4.41 -5.29
N VAL A 48 -9.02 3.18 -5.00
CA VAL A 48 -7.61 2.76 -5.14
C VAL A 48 -7.19 2.76 -6.60
N TYR A 49 -8.00 2.19 -7.49
CA TYR A 49 -7.75 2.16 -8.93
C TYR A 49 -7.59 3.56 -9.52
N ARG A 50 -8.53 4.47 -9.21
CA ARG A 50 -8.46 5.86 -9.69
C ARG A 50 -7.22 6.57 -9.15
N GLY A 51 -6.94 6.42 -7.85
CA GLY A 51 -5.76 7.00 -7.22
C GLY A 51 -4.45 6.53 -7.87
N VAL A 52 -4.27 5.22 -8.00
CA VAL A 52 -3.09 4.62 -8.61
C VAL A 52 -2.95 5.02 -10.08
N LYS A 53 -4.05 5.02 -10.84
CA LYS A 53 -4.02 5.39 -12.27
C LYS A 53 -3.62 6.85 -12.48
N GLN A 54 -4.14 7.76 -11.67
CA GLN A 54 -3.93 9.21 -11.84
C GLN A 54 -2.63 9.72 -11.20
N ARG A 55 -2.30 9.24 -10.00
CA ARG A 55 -1.22 9.79 -9.17
C ARG A 55 -0.07 8.81 -8.95
N LYS A 56 -0.12 7.62 -9.53
CA LYS A 56 0.80 6.48 -9.26
C LYS A 56 0.77 5.98 -7.82
N PHE A 57 -0.15 6.45 -6.98
CA PHE A 57 -0.38 5.88 -5.67
C PHE A 57 -1.78 6.20 -5.14
N TYR A 58 -2.22 5.42 -4.18
CA TYR A 58 -3.36 5.69 -3.32
C TYR A 58 -2.90 5.73 -1.86
N SER A 59 -3.48 6.60 -1.04
CA SER A 59 -3.21 6.67 0.40
C SER A 59 -4.49 6.93 1.18
N CYS A 60 -4.62 6.26 2.33
CA CYS A 60 -5.73 6.46 3.27
C CYS A 60 -5.18 6.46 4.70
N ASP A 61 -5.53 7.49 5.46
CA ASP A 61 -5.15 7.66 6.87
C ASP A 61 -6.24 7.09 7.77
N PHE A 62 -5.82 6.37 8.81
CA PHE A 62 -6.68 5.84 9.85
C PHE A 62 -6.35 6.54 11.17
N ASP A 63 -7.36 7.16 11.75
CA ASP A 63 -7.28 7.94 12.98
C ASP A 63 -8.27 7.42 14.03
N VAL A 64 -7.91 7.60 15.30
CA VAL A 64 -8.76 7.32 16.46
C VAL A 64 -8.73 8.56 17.34
N ALA A 65 -9.91 9.11 17.65
CA ALA A 65 -10.05 10.34 18.45
C ALA A 65 -9.17 11.50 17.95
N GLY A 66 -9.08 11.68 16.63
CA GLY A 66 -8.26 12.74 16.00
C GLY A 66 -6.77 12.45 15.94
N THR A 67 -6.30 11.33 16.49
CA THR A 67 -4.89 10.92 16.44
C THR A 67 -4.67 9.90 15.33
N LYS A 68 -3.75 10.17 14.39
CA LYS A 68 -3.39 9.25 13.32
C LYS A 68 -2.70 8.01 13.88
N VAL A 69 -3.25 6.83 13.62
CA VAL A 69 -2.71 5.55 14.08
C VAL A 69 -1.83 4.91 13.00
N PHE A 70 -2.33 4.83 11.76
CA PHE A 70 -1.56 4.31 10.63
C PHE A 70 -2.06 4.85 9.29
N ARG A 71 -1.27 4.60 8.23
CA ARG A 71 -1.59 4.94 6.85
C ARG A 71 -1.44 3.71 5.99
N ILE A 72 -2.43 3.45 5.14
CA ILE A 72 -2.31 2.48 4.05
C ILE A 72 -1.88 3.24 2.79
N LYS A 73 -0.81 2.78 2.14
CA LYS A 73 -0.33 3.32 0.85
C LYS A 73 -0.22 2.19 -0.17
N VAL A 74 -0.89 2.34 -1.31
CA VAL A 74 -0.86 1.38 -2.42
C VAL A 74 -0.12 2.02 -3.59
N VAL A 75 0.90 1.34 -4.10
CA VAL A 75 1.79 1.83 -5.18
C VAL A 75 2.00 0.69 -6.19
N PRO A 76 1.93 0.95 -7.50
CA PRO A 76 2.29 -0.04 -8.50
C PRO A 76 3.81 -0.26 -8.49
N ARG A 77 4.24 -1.51 -8.49
CA ARG A 77 5.66 -1.87 -8.48
C ARG A 77 5.95 -2.97 -9.50
N VAL A 78 7.03 -2.79 -10.25
CA VAL A 78 7.63 -3.86 -11.07
C VAL A 78 8.70 -4.52 -10.20
N LEU A 79 8.54 -5.82 -9.92
CA LEU A 79 9.50 -6.59 -9.12
C LEU A 79 10.61 -7.20 -9.98
N ASN A 80 10.22 -7.80 -11.11
CA ASN A 80 11.13 -8.44 -12.05
C ASN A 80 11.10 -7.66 -13.36
N PRO A 81 12.05 -6.72 -13.58
CA PRO A 81 12.14 -6.04 -14.86
C PRO A 81 12.48 -7.05 -15.96
N ALA A 82 12.03 -6.79 -17.19
CA ALA A 82 12.42 -7.59 -18.34
C ALA A 82 13.95 -7.56 -18.49
N LEU A 83 14.55 -8.72 -18.80
CA LEU A 83 15.97 -8.75 -19.13
C LEU A 83 16.22 -7.85 -20.35
N PRO A 84 17.27 -7.03 -20.33
CA PRO A 84 17.66 -6.28 -21.52
C PRO A 84 17.94 -7.28 -22.66
N ARG A 85 17.66 -6.85 -23.90
CA ARG A 85 18.04 -7.66 -25.07
C ARG A 85 19.56 -7.85 -25.07
N LEU A 86 20.02 -9.00 -25.58
CA LEU A 86 21.45 -9.36 -25.63
C LEU A 86 22.29 -8.46 -26.56
N GLY A 87 21.72 -7.41 -27.16
CA GLY A 87 22.41 -6.56 -28.13
C GLY A 87 22.78 -7.29 -29.43
N ILE A 88 22.15 -8.44 -29.71
CA ILE A 88 22.26 -9.10 -31.02
C ILE A 88 21.33 -8.33 -31.95
N ASP A 89 21.90 -7.35 -32.65
CA ASP A 89 21.21 -6.55 -33.64
C ASP A 89 20.79 -7.38 -34.86
N GLU A 90 19.89 -6.81 -35.68
CA GLU A 90 19.25 -7.47 -36.82
C GLU A 90 20.26 -8.19 -37.73
N ASN A 91 19.88 -9.38 -38.17
CA ASN A 91 20.61 -10.13 -39.19
C ASN A 91 20.77 -9.25 -40.43
N PRO A 92 22.00 -8.93 -40.88
CA PRO A 92 22.19 -8.12 -42.08
C PRO A 92 21.53 -8.84 -43.26
N ILE A 93 20.49 -8.21 -43.80
CA ILE A 93 19.79 -8.67 -44.99
C ILE A 93 20.83 -8.69 -46.12
N ARG A 94 21.02 -9.86 -46.74
CA ARG A 94 21.94 -10.09 -47.84
C ARG A 94 21.34 -9.69 -49.18
#